data_AF-A0A3C0TJE8-F1
#
_entry.id   AF-A0A3C0TJE8-F1
#
_cell.length_a   1.000
_cell.length_b   1.000
_cell.length_c   1.000
_cell.angle_alpha   90.00
_cell.angle_beta   90.00
_cell.angle_gamma   90.00
#
_symmetry.space_group_name_H-M   'P 1'
#
loop_
_entity.id
_entity.type
_entity.pdbx_description
1 polymer ?
#
loop_
_entity_poly.entity_id
_entity_poly.type
_entity_poly.pdbx_seq_one_letter_code
_entity_poly.pdbx_strand_id
1 'polypeptide(L)'
;MKSTGLLPVAFFCFFAFMPLTAYAGVLDKEPLLWQVCVFGALASAALFFASRFKPWLSLIIAPVPLTFFIYLIQKINAPVVGRAIKQKFELSYIISSYASAGVLVVALLAGVYIGMERDSQ
;
A
#
# COMPACT_ATOMS: atom_id res chain seq x y z
N MET A 1 3.53 1.16 33.98
CA MET A 1 2.62 1.41 32.85
C MET A 1 3.43 2.00 31.70
N LYS A 2 3.64 1.24 30.61
CA LYS A 2 4.48 1.63 29.48
C LYS A 2 3.57 2.12 28.35
N SER A 3 3.44 3.44 28.21
CA SER A 3 2.72 4.10 27.11
C SER A 3 3.71 4.39 25.98
N THR A 4 3.85 3.47 25.03
CA THR A 4 4.74 3.62 23.86
C THR A 4 4.03 3.32 22.53
N GLY A 5 2.69 3.33 22.50
CA GLY A 5 1.92 2.91 21.33
C GLY A 5 1.32 4.03 20.46
N LEU A 6 1.29 5.29 20.92
CA LEU A 6 0.46 6.32 20.28
C LEU A 6 1.14 7.03 19.10
N LEU A 7 2.46 7.18 19.16
CA LEU A 7 3.27 7.89 18.16
C LEU A 7 3.23 7.27 16.75
N PRO A 8 3.34 5.93 16.56
CA PRO A 8 3.28 5.36 15.22
C PRO A 8 1.88 5.45 14.59
N VAL A 9 0.81 5.38 15.41
CA VAL A 9 -0.57 5.48 14.92
C VAL A 9 -0.89 6.90 14.48
N ALA A 10 -0.48 7.90 15.26
CA ALA A 10 -0.66 9.31 14.91
C ALA A 10 0.10 9.69 13.63
N PHE A 11 1.33 9.17 13.46
CA PHE A 11 2.12 9.38 12.24
C PHE A 11 1.47 8.72 11.01
N PHE A 12 0.89 7.52 11.17
CA PHE A 12 0.17 6.82 10.12
C PHE A 12 -1.13 7.55 9.71
N CYS A 13 -1.87 8.07 10.69
CA CYS A 13 -3.06 8.88 10.42
C CYS A 13 -2.72 10.21 9.73
N PHE A 14 -1.61 10.84 10.08
CA PHE A 14 -1.19 12.11 9.47
C PHE A 14 -0.85 11.96 7.98
N PHE A 15 -0.16 10.88 7.61
CA PHE A 15 0.08 10.58 6.19
C PHE A 15 -1.17 10.13 5.43
N ALA A 16 -2.09 9.42 6.09
CA ALA A 16 -3.32 8.93 5.46
C ALA A 16 -4.31 10.05 5.09
N PHE A 17 -4.21 11.23 5.73
CA PHE A 17 -5.21 12.29 5.62
C PHE A 17 -4.77 13.54 4.87
N MET A 18 -3.58 13.61 4.26
CA MET A 18 -3.19 14.79 3.48
C MET A 18 -4.02 14.86 2.18
N PRO A 19 -5.03 15.77 2.07
CA PRO A 19 -5.82 15.92 0.87
C PRO A 19 -5.13 17.00 0.04
N LEU A 20 -4.27 16.61 -0.89
CA LEU A 20 -3.70 17.54 -1.87
C LEU A 20 -4.76 17.86 -2.92
N THR A 21 -5.72 18.74 -2.58
CA THR A 21 -6.74 19.21 -3.51
C THR A 21 -6.21 20.42 -4.29
N ALA A 22 -5.45 20.14 -5.36
CA ALA A 22 -5.25 21.09 -6.45
C ALA A 22 -6.13 20.67 -7.63
N TYR A 23 -6.94 21.60 -8.13
CA TYR A 23 -7.86 21.40 -9.25
C TYR A 23 -7.05 21.36 -10.56
N ALA A 24 -6.42 20.22 -10.82
CA ALA A 24 -5.65 19.92 -12.02
C ALA A 24 -6.29 18.71 -12.73
N GLY A 25 -5.97 18.46 -14.00
CA GLY A 25 -6.69 17.53 -14.87
C GLY A 25 -6.85 16.12 -14.27
N VAL A 26 -7.76 15.30 -14.80
CA VAL A 26 -8.01 13.92 -14.28
C VAL A 26 -6.72 13.09 -14.13
N LEU A 27 -5.69 13.43 -14.92
CA LEU A 27 -4.35 12.84 -14.92
C LEU A 27 -3.34 13.45 -13.93
N ASP A 28 -3.62 14.63 -13.36
CA ASP A 28 -2.73 15.31 -12.41
C ASP A 28 -2.95 14.85 -10.96
N LYS A 29 -3.90 13.94 -10.75
CA LYS A 29 -4.20 13.30 -9.44
C LYS A 29 -3.60 11.90 -9.33
N GLU A 30 -2.78 11.48 -10.28
CA GLU A 30 -2.09 10.20 -10.19
C GLU A 30 -0.89 10.32 -9.24
N PRO A 31 -0.66 9.31 -8.38
CA PRO A 31 0.54 9.29 -7.56
C PRO A 31 1.79 9.22 -8.44
N LEU A 32 2.87 9.86 -8.00
CA LEU A 32 4.16 9.77 -8.69
C LEU A 32 4.73 8.36 -8.54
N LEU A 33 5.53 7.92 -9.52
CA LEU A 33 6.18 6.60 -9.50
C LEU A 33 6.87 6.30 -8.15
N TRP A 34 7.66 7.25 -7.66
CA TRP A 34 8.38 7.08 -6.39
C TRP A 34 7.41 6.99 -5.19
N GLN A 35 6.26 7.66 -5.23
CA GLN A 35 5.25 7.56 -4.17
C GLN A 35 4.64 6.16 -4.14
N VAL A 36 4.33 5.59 -5.31
CA VAL A 36 3.84 4.21 -5.42
C VAL A 36 4.86 3.23 -4.85
N CYS A 37 6.13 3.37 -5.21
CA CYS A 37 7.20 2.50 -4.71
C CYS A 37 7.44 2.64 -3.21
N VAL A 38 7.55 3.88 -2.69
CA VAL A 38 7.77 4.13 -1.26
C VAL A 38 6.59 3.65 -0.44
N PHE A 39 5.36 3.96 -0.87
CA PHE A 39 4.17 3.49 -0.18
C PHE A 39 4.07 1.96 -0.21
N GLY A 40 4.36 1.33 -1.36
CA GLY A 40 4.42 -0.13 -1.49
C GLY A 40 5.42 -0.76 -0.54
N ALA A 41 6.63 -0.23 -0.47
CA ALA A 41 7.67 -0.74 0.43
C ALA A 41 7.29 -0.59 1.91
N LEU A 42 6.81 0.60 2.32
CA LEU A 42 6.42 0.86 3.70
C LEU A 42 5.20 0.05 4.12
N ALA A 43 4.17 -0.03 3.27
CA ALA A 43 2.98 -0.81 3.54
C ALA A 43 3.30 -2.32 3.64
N SER A 44 4.16 -2.83 2.76
CA SER A 44 4.60 -4.24 2.79
C SER A 44 5.38 -4.56 4.07
N ALA A 45 6.30 -3.70 4.48
CA ALA A 45 7.05 -3.86 5.72
C ALA A 45 6.11 -3.82 6.94
N ALA A 46 5.19 -2.85 6.99
CA ALA A 46 4.21 -2.75 8.06
C ALA A 46 3.31 -3.98 8.15
N LEU A 47 2.82 -4.49 7.00
CA LEU A 47 2.02 -5.71 6.93
C LEU A 47 2.79 -6.94 7.37
N PHE A 48 4.04 -7.10 6.93
CA PHE A 48 4.89 -8.21 7.33
C PHE A 48 5.07 -8.24 8.85
N PHE A 49 5.47 -7.13 9.46
CA PHE A 49 5.67 -7.05 10.91
C PHE A 49 4.37 -7.20 11.70
N ALA A 50 3.27 -6.61 11.21
CA ALA A 50 1.95 -6.79 11.81
C ALA A 50 1.55 -8.27 11.82
N SER A 51 1.61 -8.94 10.67
CA SER A 51 1.29 -10.36 10.53
C SER A 51 2.21 -11.25 11.38
N ARG A 52 3.51 -10.91 11.46
CA ARG A 52 4.51 -11.68 12.20
C ARG A 52 4.32 -11.67 13.71
N PHE A 53 3.99 -10.51 14.29
CA PHE A 53 3.92 -10.34 15.75
C PHE A 53 2.51 -10.42 16.32
N LYS A 54 1.52 -9.90 15.58
CA LYS A 54 0.12 -9.83 15.99
C LYS A 54 -0.77 -10.03 14.75
N PRO A 55 -1.04 -11.28 14.34
CA PRO A 55 -1.77 -11.54 13.09
C PRO A 55 -3.14 -10.86 13.01
N TRP A 56 -3.83 -10.67 14.13
CA TRP A 56 -5.08 -9.91 14.13
C TRP A 56 -4.90 -8.42 13.74
N LEU A 57 -3.73 -7.83 13.95
CA LEU A 57 -3.42 -6.45 13.57
C LEU A 57 -3.31 -6.30 12.05
N SER A 58 -2.91 -7.37 11.34
CA SER A 58 -2.84 -7.34 9.88
C SER A 58 -4.23 -7.22 9.25
N LEU A 59 -5.29 -7.76 9.89
CA LEU A 59 -6.67 -7.57 9.43
C LEU A 59 -7.11 -6.09 9.47
N ILE A 60 -6.56 -5.30 10.38
CA ILE A 60 -6.88 -3.87 10.51
C ILE A 60 -6.04 -3.05 9.53
N ILE A 61 -4.77 -3.41 9.36
CA ILE A 61 -3.82 -2.66 8.53
C ILE A 61 -3.98 -2.99 7.05
N ALA A 62 -4.23 -4.25 6.68
CA ALA A 62 -4.27 -4.72 5.30
C ALA A 62 -5.28 -4.01 4.39
N PRO A 63 -6.51 -3.67 4.84
CA PRO A 63 -7.50 -3.04 3.97
C PRO A 63 -7.01 -1.73 3.35
N VAL A 64 -6.29 -0.89 4.11
CA VAL A 64 -5.86 0.43 3.65
C VAL A 64 -4.96 0.36 2.41
N PRO A 65 -3.79 -0.31 2.45
CA PRO A 65 -2.93 -0.39 1.29
C PRO A 65 -3.47 -1.35 0.21
N LEU A 66 -4.24 -2.39 0.57
CA LEU A 66 -4.89 -3.24 -0.44
C LEU A 66 -5.89 -2.44 -1.27
N THR A 67 -6.77 -1.66 -0.63
CA THR A 67 -7.73 -0.81 -1.34
C THR A 67 -7.01 0.23 -2.21
N PHE A 68 -5.91 0.82 -1.73
CA PHE A 68 -5.09 1.73 -2.53
C PHE A 68 -4.57 1.08 -3.81
N PHE A 69 -3.94 -0.09 -3.72
CA PHE A 69 -3.38 -0.77 -4.90
C PHE A 69 -4.46 -1.36 -5.82
N ILE A 70 -5.57 -1.86 -5.26
CA ILE A 70 -6.73 -2.30 -6.05
C ILE A 70 -7.29 -1.13 -6.85
N TYR A 71 -7.50 0.03 -6.22
CA TYR A 71 -7.97 1.23 -6.91
C TYR A 71 -7.01 1.66 -8.02
N LEU A 72 -5.71 1.66 -7.75
CA LEU A 72 -4.68 2.03 -8.73
C LEU A 72 -4.70 1.09 -9.95
N ILE A 73 -4.75 -0.23 -9.72
CA ILE A 73 -4.83 -1.25 -10.77
C ILE A 73 -6.13 -1.12 -11.58
N GLN A 74 -7.26 -0.86 -10.91
CA GLN A 74 -8.53 -0.61 -11.59
C GLN A 74 -8.46 0.62 -12.50
N LYS A 75 -7.81 1.72 -12.07
CA LYS A 75 -7.59 2.89 -12.93
C LYS A 75 -6.72 2.58 -14.15
N ILE A 76 -5.61 1.85 -13.96
CA ILE A 76 -4.71 1.45 -15.05
C ILE A 76 -5.45 0.60 -16.10
N ASN A 77 -6.42 -0.21 -15.67
CA ASN A 77 -7.21 -1.08 -16.55
C ASN A 77 -8.51 -0.44 -17.05
N ALA A 78 -8.87 0.75 -16.56
CA ALA A 78 -10.09 1.43 -16.96
C ALA A 78 -10.06 1.78 -18.47
N PRO A 79 -11.18 1.62 -19.21
CA PRO A 79 -11.18 1.73 -20.66
C PRO A 79 -10.87 3.13 -21.18
N VAL A 80 -11.18 4.18 -20.42
CA VAL A 80 -10.92 5.58 -20.82
C VAL A 80 -9.67 6.10 -20.09
N VAL A 81 -9.70 6.05 -18.76
CA VAL A 81 -8.61 6.56 -17.91
C VAL A 81 -7.31 5.76 -18.09
N GLY A 82 -7.40 4.43 -18.15
CA GLY A 82 -6.25 3.55 -18.31
C GLY A 82 -5.54 3.72 -19.65
N ARG A 83 -6.28 4.02 -20.74
CA ARG A 83 -5.65 4.38 -22.03
C ARG A 83 -4.85 5.67 -21.91
N ALA A 84 -5.40 6.69 -21.26
CA ALA A 84 -4.71 7.95 -21.04
C ALA A 84 -3.48 7.79 -20.12
N ILE A 85 -3.57 6.95 -19.09
CA ILE A 85 -2.44 6.59 -18.23
C ILE A 85 -1.34 5.90 -19.04
N LYS A 86 -1.68 4.88 -19.85
CA LYS A 86 -0.71 4.14 -20.66
C LYS A 86 -0.03 4.99 -21.74
N GLN A 87 -0.67 6.07 -22.18
CA GLN A 87 -0.09 7.03 -23.14
C GLN A 87 0.82 8.07 -22.47
N LYS A 88 0.48 8.50 -21.24
CA LYS A 88 1.18 9.59 -20.54
C LYS A 88 2.29 9.10 -19.62
N PHE A 89 2.14 7.92 -19.01
CA PHE A 89 3.12 7.35 -18.09
C PHE A 89 3.98 6.29 -18.76
N GLU A 90 5.22 6.22 -18.30
CA GLU A 90 6.16 5.18 -18.71
C GLU A 90 5.70 3.79 -18.28
N LEU A 91 6.15 2.77 -19.02
CA LEU A 91 5.93 1.36 -18.67
C LEU A 91 6.41 1.04 -17.24
N SER A 92 7.45 1.74 -16.76
CA SER A 92 7.99 1.65 -15.41
C SER A 92 6.93 1.89 -14.32
N TYR A 93 6.01 2.82 -14.54
CA TYR A 93 4.90 3.12 -13.62
C TYR A 93 3.90 1.97 -13.50
N ILE A 94 3.53 1.39 -14.65
CA ILE A 94 2.60 0.27 -14.70
C ILE A 94 3.21 -0.92 -13.99
N ILE A 95 4.45 -1.29 -14.34
CA ILE A 95 5.17 -2.42 -13.73
C ILE A 95 5.30 -2.20 -12.22
N SER A 96 5.69 -1.01 -11.78
CA SER A 96 5.90 -0.73 -10.36
C SER A 96 4.61 -0.77 -9.55
N SER A 97 3.47 -0.38 -10.15
CA SER A 97 2.15 -0.47 -9.52
C SER A 97 1.75 -1.92 -9.25
N TYR A 98 1.92 -2.81 -10.24
CA TYR A 98 1.66 -4.25 -10.09
C TYR A 98 2.67 -4.92 -9.16
N ALA A 99 3.96 -4.61 -9.30
CA ALA A 99 5.01 -5.17 -8.48
C ALA A 99 4.81 -4.81 -7.00
N SER A 100 4.48 -3.56 -6.69
CA SER A 100 4.20 -3.12 -5.32
C SER A 100 3.00 -3.83 -4.72
N ALA A 101 1.93 -4.02 -5.50
CA ALA A 101 0.77 -4.81 -5.06
C ALA A 101 1.14 -6.27 -4.79
N GLY A 102 1.94 -6.88 -5.66
CA GLY A 102 2.42 -8.26 -5.50
C GLY A 102 3.30 -8.44 -4.27
N VAL A 103 4.28 -7.55 -4.07
CA VAL A 103 5.16 -7.55 -2.89
C VAL A 103 4.34 -7.41 -1.61
N LEU A 104 3.30 -6.59 -1.62
CA LEU A 104 2.42 -6.42 -0.47
C LEU A 104 1.68 -7.70 -0.09
N VAL A 105 1.16 -8.43 -1.08
CA VAL A 105 0.50 -9.73 -0.85
C VAL A 105 1.51 -10.76 -0.34
N VAL A 106 2.69 -10.83 -0.97
CA VAL A 106 3.76 -11.75 -0.54
C VAL A 106 4.21 -11.45 0.90
N ALA A 107 4.37 -10.18 1.25
CA ALA A 107 4.76 -9.76 2.59
C ALA A 107 3.71 -10.13 3.65
N LEU A 108 2.43 -9.95 3.34
CA LEU A 108 1.33 -10.37 4.20
C LEU A 108 1.37 -11.90 4.44
N LEU A 109 1.46 -12.69 3.37
CA LEU A 109 1.48 -14.16 3.44
C LEU A 109 2.72 -14.68 4.17
N ALA A 110 3.90 -14.14 3.87
CA ALA A 110 5.15 -14.51 4.53
C ALA A 110 5.10 -14.19 6.02
N GLY A 111 4.56 -13.02 6.40
CA GLY A 111 4.42 -12.65 7.81
C GLY A 111 3.47 -13.59 8.57
N VAL A 112 2.37 -14.03 7.94
CA VAL A 112 1.43 -15.00 8.54
C VAL A 112 2.09 -16.37 8.68
N TYR A 113 2.74 -16.86 7.62
CA TYR A 113 3.41 -18.16 7.62
C TYR A 113 4.44 -18.29 8.75
N ILE A 114 5.37 -17.32 8.83
CA ILE A 114 6.38 -17.28 9.89
C ILE A 114 5.75 -17.03 11.28
N GLY A 115 4.62 -16.33 11.33
CA GLY A 115 3.82 -16.14 12.53
C GLY A 115 3.32 -17.47 13.10
N MET A 116 2.73 -18.32 12.26
CA MET A 116 2.16 -19.62 12.65
C MET A 116 3.21 -20.62 13.13
N GLU A 117 4.42 -20.62 12.54
CA GLU A 117 5.52 -21.49 12.99
C GLU A 117 5.92 -21.20 14.45
N ARG A 118 5.81 -19.94 14.91
CA ARG A 118 6.15 -19.57 16.29
C ARG A 118 5.17 -20.13 17.31
N ASP A 119 3.89 -20.19 16.98
CA ASP A 119 2.85 -20.62 17.92
C ASP A 119 2.75 -22.16 18.02
N SER A 120 3.51 -22.88 17.18
CA SER A 120 3.61 -24.35 17.20
C SER A 120 4.76 -24.89 18.06
N GLN A 121 5.63 -24.01 18.58
CA GLN A 121 6.75 -24.33 19.48
C GLN A 121 6.40 -23.99 20.92
#